data_AF-A0A5B9FRZ4-F1
#
_entry.id   AF-A0A5B9FRZ4-F1
#
_cell.length_a   1.000
_cell.length_b   1.000
_cell.length_c   1.000
_cell.angle_alpha   90.00
_cell.angle_beta   90.00
_cell.angle_gamma   90.00
#
_symmetry.space_group_name_H-M   'P 1'
#
loop_
_entity.id
_entity.type
_entity.pdbx_description
1 polymer ?
#
loop_
_entity_poly.entity_id
_entity_poly.type
_entity_poly.pdbx_seq_one_letter_code
_entity_poly.pdbx_strand_id
1 'polypeptide(L)'
;MTKQPQFPVLFLSINDWNSDETETIVIDNGNLYGTEEIFKEYYLDDIVADSNGDVFKITGREKLASWRKLIPFMAKYRCVFEYQNRQVTFNQVKEYLANGIALIEDPEYKSIGEDSLSKCHSLKDFFEFF
;
A
#
# COMPACT_ATOMS: atom_id res chain seq x y z
N MET A 1 22.45 3.25 8.36
CA MET A 1 21.45 2.20 8.05
C MET A 1 20.25 2.88 7.41
N THR A 2 19.79 2.42 6.26
CA THR A 2 18.54 2.89 5.65
C THR A 2 17.37 2.35 6.45
N LYS A 3 16.48 3.24 6.92
CA LYS A 3 15.26 2.87 7.65
C LYS A 3 14.37 2.02 6.74
N GLN A 4 13.82 0.93 7.27
CA GLN A 4 12.89 0.05 6.57
C GLN A 4 11.48 0.24 7.15
N PRO A 5 10.41 0.07 6.35
CA PRO A 5 9.05 0.13 6.86
C PRO A 5 8.76 -0.99 7.84
N GLN A 6 7.92 -0.72 8.83
CA GLN A 6 7.25 -1.77 9.59
C GLN A 6 5.99 -2.20 8.83
N PHE A 7 5.88 -3.48 8.51
CA PHE A 7 4.68 -4.00 7.85
C PHE A 7 3.57 -4.29 8.87
N PRO A 8 2.28 -4.18 8.47
CA PRO A 8 1.79 -3.78 7.15
C PRO A 8 2.01 -2.29 6.82
N VAL A 9 1.97 -1.94 5.53
CA VAL A 9 2.04 -0.54 5.04
C VAL A 9 0.82 -0.17 4.23
N LEU A 10 0.44 1.10 4.28
CA LEU A 10 -0.74 1.67 3.61
C LEU A 10 -0.30 2.52 2.42
N PHE A 11 -0.91 2.37 1.25
CA PHE A 11 -0.70 3.27 0.12
C PHE A 11 -1.27 4.67 0.37
N LEU A 12 -0.51 5.68 -0.05
CA LEU A 12 -0.83 7.11 0.02
C LEU A 12 -0.77 7.79 -1.36
N SER A 13 -0.73 7.01 -2.44
CA SER A 13 -0.62 7.48 -3.84
C SER A 13 -1.58 6.77 -4.80
N ILE A 14 -2.64 6.17 -4.29
CA ILE A 14 -3.73 5.57 -5.08
C ILE A 14 -4.34 6.66 -5.97
N ASN A 15 -4.33 6.40 -7.28
CA ASN A 15 -4.82 7.32 -8.31
C ASN A 15 -6.21 6.95 -8.84
N ASP A 16 -6.62 5.68 -8.74
CA ASP A 16 -7.87 5.19 -9.34
C ASP A 16 -8.80 4.56 -8.28
N TRP A 17 -9.58 5.41 -7.62
CA TRP A 17 -10.52 4.95 -6.59
C TRP A 17 -11.76 4.31 -7.22
N ASN A 18 -11.69 3.00 -7.45
CA ASN A 18 -12.79 2.20 -8.02
C ASN A 18 -13.17 1.00 -7.13
N SER A 19 -14.25 0.29 -7.50
CA SER A 19 -14.80 -0.86 -6.77
C SER A 19 -13.87 -2.09 -6.73
N ASP A 20 -12.91 -2.18 -7.66
CA ASP A 20 -11.94 -3.29 -7.69
C ASP A 20 -10.73 -3.00 -6.78
N GLU A 21 -10.52 -1.76 -6.33
CA GLU A 21 -9.30 -1.32 -5.62
C GLU A 21 -9.39 -1.31 -4.08
N THR A 22 -10.53 -1.65 -3.48
CA THR A 22 -10.61 -1.70 -2.00
C THR A 22 -9.79 -2.83 -1.37
N GLU A 23 -9.36 -3.84 -2.14
CA GLU A 23 -8.53 -4.95 -1.64
C GLU A 23 -7.02 -4.66 -1.62
N THR A 24 -6.55 -3.48 -2.07
CA THR A 24 -5.11 -3.24 -2.34
C THR A 24 -4.52 -2.03 -1.60
N ILE A 25 -5.23 -1.44 -0.64
CA ILE A 25 -4.71 -0.26 0.09
C ILE A 25 -3.60 -0.66 1.08
N VAL A 26 -3.59 -1.90 1.54
CA VAL A 26 -2.63 -2.44 2.52
C VAL A 26 -1.72 -3.50 1.91
N ILE A 27 -0.42 -3.40 2.17
CA ILE A 27 0.56 -4.44 1.86
C ILE A 27 1.05 -5.09 3.16
N ASP A 28 0.77 -6.39 3.32
CA ASP A 28 1.18 -7.19 4.49
C ASP A 28 2.68 -7.44 4.58
N ASN A 29 3.36 -7.46 3.45
CA ASN A 29 4.81 -7.66 3.39
C ASN A 29 5.41 -7.10 2.12
N GLY A 30 6.67 -6.68 2.19
CA GLY A 30 7.37 -6.11 1.04
C GLY A 30 7.74 -7.09 -0.07
N ASN A 31 7.11 -8.27 -0.17
CA ASN A 31 7.36 -9.19 -1.26
C ASN A 31 6.20 -9.24 -2.26
N LEU A 32 6.52 -9.18 -3.54
CA LEU A 32 5.56 -9.20 -4.63
C LEU A 32 5.83 -10.38 -5.57
N TYR A 33 4.77 -10.83 -6.24
CA TYR A 33 4.86 -11.72 -7.39
C TYR A 33 4.58 -10.91 -8.65
N GLY A 34 5.28 -11.22 -9.75
CA GLY A 34 5.00 -10.61 -11.04
C GLY A 34 6.23 -10.17 -11.81
N THR A 35 5.99 -9.72 -13.03
CA THR A 35 7.03 -9.28 -13.95
C THR A 35 7.49 -7.85 -13.64
N GLU A 36 8.50 -7.36 -14.37
CA GLU A 36 9.01 -5.99 -14.13
C GLU A 36 8.02 -4.93 -14.58
N GLU A 37 7.27 -5.26 -15.62
CA GLU A 37 6.22 -4.44 -16.20
C GLU A 37 5.12 -4.21 -15.14
N ILE A 38 4.63 -5.28 -14.51
CA ILE A 38 3.64 -5.19 -13.41
C ILE A 38 4.18 -4.32 -12.26
N PHE A 39 5.45 -4.49 -11.88
CA PHE A 39 6.04 -3.66 -10.83
C PHE A 39 6.08 -2.17 -11.20
N LYS A 40 6.48 -1.86 -12.44
CA LYS A 40 6.58 -0.49 -12.93
C LYS A 40 5.22 0.19 -13.06
N GLU A 41 4.19 -0.59 -13.39
CA GLU A 41 2.83 -0.11 -13.59
C GLU A 41 2.09 0.15 -12.27
N TYR A 42 2.25 -0.73 -11.28
CA TYR A 42 1.40 -0.72 -10.07
C TYR A 42 2.11 -0.43 -8.75
N TYR A 43 3.43 -0.26 -8.73
CA TYR A 43 4.18 -0.11 -7.47
C TYR A 43 5.33 0.90 -7.53
N LEU A 44 5.98 1.06 -8.69
CA LEU A 44 7.12 1.96 -8.78
C LEU A 44 6.68 3.41 -8.52
N ASP A 45 7.48 4.11 -7.73
CA ASP A 45 7.25 5.49 -7.29
C ASP A 45 6.09 5.71 -6.32
N ASP A 46 5.35 4.67 -5.95
CA ASP A 46 4.29 4.78 -4.96
C ASP A 46 4.80 5.15 -3.57
N ILE A 47 3.93 5.88 -2.86
CA ILE A 47 4.16 6.34 -1.51
C ILE A 47 3.35 5.47 -0.55
N VAL A 48 4.02 4.96 0.47
CA VAL A 48 3.39 4.15 1.51
C VAL A 48 3.73 4.71 2.90
N ALA A 49 2.89 4.41 3.89
CA ALA A 49 3.17 4.69 5.30
C ALA A 49 3.02 3.45 6.17
N ASP A 50 3.88 3.33 7.19
CA ASP A 50 3.76 2.27 8.19
C ASP A 50 2.89 2.69 9.39
N SER A 51 2.71 1.75 10.33
CA SER A 51 1.95 1.96 11.56
C SER A 51 2.50 3.02 12.52
N ASN A 52 3.76 3.47 12.35
CA ASN A 52 4.32 4.60 13.08
C ASN A 52 4.14 5.92 12.34
N GLY A 53 3.51 5.88 11.16
CA GLY A 53 3.35 7.02 10.27
C GLY A 53 4.58 7.31 9.42
N ASP A 54 5.64 6.49 9.46
CA ASP A 54 6.83 6.73 8.67
C ASP A 54 6.54 6.53 7.19
N VAL A 55 6.94 7.51 6.37
CA VAL A 55 6.65 7.50 4.93
C VAL A 55 7.81 6.97 4.11
N PHE A 56 7.50 6.11 3.16
CA PHE A 56 8.45 5.49 2.25
C PHE A 56 8.00 5.62 0.81
N LYS A 57 8.96 5.73 -0.11
CA LYS A 57 8.75 5.62 -1.55
C LYS A 57 9.26 4.27 -2.04
N ILE A 58 8.49 3.58 -2.87
CA ILE A 58 8.94 2.35 -3.54
C ILE A 58 9.82 2.76 -4.72
N THR A 59 11.11 2.45 -4.66
CA THR A 59 12.10 2.91 -5.66
C THR A 59 12.64 1.79 -6.53
N GLY A 60 12.33 0.55 -6.20
CA GLY A 60 12.81 -0.58 -6.98
C GLY A 60 12.35 -1.90 -6.39
N ARG A 61 12.88 -2.97 -6.96
CA ARG A 61 12.68 -4.33 -6.48
C ARG A 61 13.92 -5.18 -6.66
N GLU A 62 14.13 -6.10 -5.75
CA GLU A 62 15.22 -7.07 -5.79
C GLU A 62 14.67 -8.46 -5.99
N LYS A 63 15.25 -9.23 -6.91
CA LYS A 63 14.85 -10.61 -7.11
C LYS A 63 15.31 -11.44 -5.92
N LEU A 64 14.39 -12.07 -5.21
CA LEU A 64 14.75 -13.06 -4.21
C LEU A 64 15.28 -14.30 -4.94
N ALA A 65 16.46 -14.77 -4.55
CA ALA A 65 17.17 -15.84 -5.26
C ALA A 65 16.27 -17.07 -5.43
N SER A 66 15.91 -17.38 -6.67
CA SER A 66 15.07 -18.52 -7.01
C SER A 66 15.93 -19.67 -7.52
N TRP A 67 16.03 -20.76 -6.77
CA TRP A 67 16.35 -22.09 -7.33
C TRP A 67 15.25 -22.57 -8.31
N ARG A 68 14.15 -21.81 -8.44
CA ARG A 68 12.99 -22.05 -9.33
C ARG A 68 12.93 -21.08 -10.53
N LYS A 69 14.05 -20.86 -11.24
CA LYS A 69 14.13 -19.95 -12.41
C LYS A 69 13.16 -20.25 -13.57
N LEU A 70 12.46 -21.40 -13.54
CA LEU A 70 11.68 -21.91 -14.67
C LEU A 70 10.19 -21.51 -14.65
N ILE A 71 9.71 -20.77 -13.64
CA ILE A 71 8.30 -20.36 -13.56
C ILE A 71 8.18 -18.86 -13.28
N PRO A 72 8.05 -18.00 -14.31
CA PRO A 72 8.11 -16.54 -14.17
C PRO A 72 7.00 -15.93 -13.30
N PHE A 73 5.81 -16.54 -13.25
CA PHE A 73 4.72 -16.06 -12.39
C PHE A 73 4.93 -16.34 -10.89
N MET A 74 5.89 -17.20 -10.52
CA MET A 74 6.27 -17.46 -9.12
C MET A 74 7.52 -16.69 -8.68
N ALA A 75 8.09 -15.84 -9.54
CA ALA A 75 9.27 -15.08 -9.19
C ALA A 75 8.91 -14.07 -8.08
N LYS A 76 9.44 -14.33 -6.87
CA LYS A 76 9.24 -13.49 -5.70
C LYS A 76 10.28 -12.39 -5.70
N TYR A 77 9.84 -11.15 -5.68
CA TYR A 77 10.70 -9.98 -5.56
C TYR A 77 10.44 -9.30 -4.23
N ARG A 78 11.43 -8.58 -3.71
CA ARG A 78 11.28 -7.71 -2.54
C ARG A 78 11.32 -6.25 -3.00
N CYS A 79 10.35 -5.44 -2.59
CA CYS A 79 10.37 -4.01 -2.82
C CYS A 79 11.53 -3.35 -2.08
N VAL A 80 12.14 -2.37 -2.73
CA VAL A 80 13.15 -1.47 -2.17
C VAL A 80 12.44 -0.18 -1.79
N PHE A 81 12.63 0.23 -0.53
CA PHE A 81 11.98 1.39 0.05
C PHE A 81 13.00 2.48 0.36
N GLU A 82 12.65 3.71 0.00
CA GLU A 82 13.38 4.91 0.38
C GLU A 82 12.58 5.71 1.42
N TYR A 83 13.11 5.84 2.63
CA TYR A 83 12.50 6.66 3.68
C TYR A 83 12.49 8.13 3.29
N GLN A 84 11.31 8.76 3.35
CA GLN A 84 11.07 10.12 2.87
C GLN A 84 11.34 11.20 3.92
N ASN A 85 11.99 10.86 5.05
CA ASN A 85 12.31 11.79 6.14
C ASN A 85 11.10 12.58 6.68
N ARG A 86 9.90 11.98 6.60
CA ARG A 86 8.65 12.57 7.09
C ARG A 86 7.72 11.51 7.66
N GLN A 87 6.80 11.97 8.50
CA GLN A 87 5.73 11.15 9.07
C GLN A 87 4.35 11.71 8.71
N VAL A 88 3.37 10.83 8.58
CA VAL A 88 1.95 11.17 8.51
C VAL A 88 1.28 10.92 9.84
N THR A 89 0.27 11.73 10.13
CA THR A 89 -0.61 11.55 11.28
C THR A 89 -1.85 10.75 10.90
N PHE A 90 -2.51 10.18 11.91
CA PHE A 90 -3.81 9.52 11.74
C PHE A 90 -4.82 10.41 10.98
N ASN A 91 -4.94 11.70 11.34
CA ASN A 91 -5.90 12.59 10.70
C ASN A 91 -5.59 12.84 9.22
N GLN A 92 -4.30 12.97 8.86
CA GLN A 92 -3.90 13.14 7.46
C GLN A 92 -4.24 11.90 6.62
N VAL A 93 -4.00 10.71 7.17
CA VAL A 93 -4.35 9.46 6.50
C VAL A 93 -5.88 9.30 6.40
N LYS A 94 -6.60 9.61 7.49
CA LYS A 94 -8.07 9.57 7.51
C LYS A 94 -8.68 10.48 6.45
N GLU A 95 -8.18 11.70 6.33
CA GLU A 95 -8.62 12.66 5.32
C GLU A 95 -8.31 12.18 3.90
N TYR A 96 -7.12 11.63 3.67
CA TYR A 96 -6.74 11.02 2.39
C TYR A 96 -7.71 9.90 1.98
N LEU A 97 -7.95 8.93 2.88
CA LEU A 97 -8.87 7.82 2.63
C LEU A 97 -10.31 8.31 2.43
N ALA A 98 -10.78 9.27 3.24
CA ALA A 98 -12.12 9.85 3.10
C ALA A 98 -12.32 10.48 1.71
N ASN A 99 -11.32 11.24 1.24
CA ASN A 99 -11.37 11.87 -0.08
C ASN A 99 -11.38 10.83 -1.19
N GLY A 100 -10.60 9.76 -1.06
CA GLY A 100 -10.60 8.63 -1.99
C GLY A 100 -11.93 7.89 -2.05
N ILE A 101 -12.45 7.47 -0.89
CA ILE A 101 -13.74 6.79 -0.76
C ILE A 101 -14.88 7.64 -1.34
N ALA A 102 -14.81 8.97 -1.20
CA ALA A 102 -15.81 9.86 -1.76
C ALA A 102 -15.93 9.78 -3.30
N LEU A 103 -14.84 9.40 -3.99
CA LEU A 103 -14.77 9.25 -5.46
C LEU A 103 -15.32 7.91 -5.96
N ILE A 104 -15.50 6.92 -5.09
CA ILE A 104 -16.03 5.60 -5.48
C ILE A 104 -17.47 5.76 -5.96
N GLU A 105 -17.73 5.34 -7.20
CA GLU A 105 -19.05 5.44 -7.83
C GLU A 105 -20.03 4.37 -7.35
N ASP A 106 -19.52 3.18 -7.03
CA ASP A 106 -20.35 2.08 -6.53
C ASP A 106 -20.83 2.35 -5.08
N PRO A 107 -22.14 2.48 -4.82
CA PRO A 107 -22.67 2.81 -3.51
C PRO A 107 -22.37 1.76 -2.43
N GLU A 108 -22.27 0.48 -2.80
CA GLU A 108 -21.99 -0.61 -1.86
C GLU A 108 -20.54 -0.52 -1.36
N TYR A 109 -19.57 -0.43 -2.28
CA TYR A 109 -18.16 -0.28 -1.93
C TYR A 109 -17.87 1.03 -1.19
N LYS A 110 -18.53 2.11 -1.59
CA LYS A 110 -18.44 3.38 -0.87
C LYS A 110 -18.93 3.25 0.57
N SER A 111 -20.07 2.60 0.79
CA SER A 111 -20.60 2.36 2.14
C SER A 111 -19.68 1.48 2.98
N ILE A 112 -19.03 0.47 2.38
CA ILE A 112 -18.04 -0.38 3.06
C ILE A 112 -16.84 0.46 3.50
N GLY A 113 -16.29 1.27 2.60
CA GLY A 113 -15.15 2.15 2.92
C GLY A 113 -15.49 3.16 4.02
N GLU A 114 -16.66 3.78 3.97
CA GLU A 114 -17.14 4.70 5.00
C GLU A 114 -17.30 4.01 6.37
N ASP A 115 -17.85 2.79 6.40
CA ASP A 115 -18.00 2.00 7.63
C ASP A 115 -16.63 1.60 8.21
N SER A 116 -15.70 1.09 7.39
CA SER A 116 -14.33 0.79 7.82
C SER A 116 -13.63 2.03 8.38
N LEU A 117 -13.72 3.17 7.68
CA LEU A 117 -13.11 4.44 8.12
C LEU A 117 -13.68 4.96 9.44
N SER A 118 -14.96 4.68 9.72
CA SER A 118 -15.64 5.07 10.95
C SER A 118 -15.12 4.33 12.18
N LYS A 119 -14.62 3.10 11.99
CA LYS A 119 -14.06 2.23 13.04
C LYS A 119 -12.61 2.57 13.38
N CYS A 120 -11.93 3.34 12.53
CA CYS A 120 -10.54 3.74 12.77
C CYS A 120 -10.43 4.94 13.72
N HIS A 121 -9.59 4.79 14.74
CA HIS A 121 -9.18 5.78 15.74
C HIS A 121 -7.66 5.97 15.84
N SER A 122 -6.88 5.10 15.19
CA SER A 122 -5.42 5.18 15.12
C SER A 122 -4.91 4.73 13.74
N LEU A 123 -3.62 4.96 13.46
CA LEU A 123 -2.98 4.46 12.23
C LEU A 123 -3.02 2.92 12.16
N LYS A 124 -2.99 2.23 13.31
CA LYS A 124 -3.00 0.77 13.35
C LYS A 124 -4.32 0.19 12.87
N ASP A 125 -5.41 0.87 13.22
CA ASP A 125 -6.76 0.44 12.91
C ASP A 125 -7.00 0.40 11.39
N PHE A 126 -6.28 1.20 10.61
CA PHE A 126 -6.36 1.13 9.14
C PHE A 126 -5.96 -0.25 8.62
N PHE A 127 -4.99 -0.92 9.24
CA PHE A 127 -4.56 -2.25 8.81
C PHE A 127 -5.44 -3.39 9.33
N GLU A 128 -6.42 -3.08 10.19
CA GLU A 128 -7.38 -4.05 10.70
C GLU A 128 -8.71 -3.99 9.94
N PHE A 129 -9.07 -2.81 9.42
CA PHE A 129 -10.37 -2.56 8.79
C PHE A 129 -10.32 -2.32 7.27
N PHE A 130 -9.12 -2.15 6.71
CA PHE A 130 -8.85 -2.13 5.26
C PHE A 130 -7.84 -3.22 4.94
#